data_AF-A0AAP0RAN4-F1
#
_entry.id   AF-A0AAP0RAN4-F1
#
_cell.length_a   1.000
_cell.length_b   1.000
_cell.length_c   1.000
_cell.angle_alpha   90.00
_cell.angle_beta   90.00
_cell.angle_gamma   90.00
#
_symmetry.space_group_name_H-M   'P 1'
#
loop_
_entity.id
_entity.type
_entity.pdbx_description
1 polymer ?
#
loop_
_entity_poly.entity_id
_entity_poly.type
_entity_poly.pdbx_seq_one_letter_code
_entity_poly.pdbx_strand_id
1 'polypeptide(L)' 'MQPEKKGKLSSLKEQCLRYFTPREVANLHSFPEDFQFPQDISLRQRYALLGNSLSVAVVAPLLQYLFAEPT' A
#
# COMPACT_ATOMS: atom_id res chain seq x y z
N MET A 1 -0.55 1.18 -36.63
CA MET A 1 -0.65 -0.05 -35.82
C MET A 1 -1.35 0.31 -34.51
N GLN A 2 -2.65 0.08 -34.42
CA GLN A 2 -3.46 0.32 -33.22
C GLN A 2 -3.24 -0.84 -32.24
N PRO A 3 -3.16 -0.62 -30.91
CA PRO A 3 -3.12 -1.74 -29.98
C PRO A 3 -4.48 -2.44 -29.96
N GLU A 4 -4.43 -3.75 -30.21
CA GLU A 4 -5.54 -4.69 -30.25
C GLU A 4 -6.49 -4.54 -29.04
N LYS A 5 -7.79 -4.58 -29.33
CA LYS A 5 -8.89 -4.49 -28.37
C LYS A 5 -8.76 -5.58 -27.30
N LYS A 6 -8.39 -5.19 -26.07
CA LYS A 6 -8.48 -6.06 -24.88
C LYS A 6 -9.91 -6.62 -24.79
N GLY A 7 -10.03 -7.96 -24.81
CA GLY A 7 -11.29 -8.66 -24.69
C GLY A 7 -12.11 -8.17 -23.51
N LYS A 8 -13.45 -8.27 -23.61
CA LYS A 8 -14.42 -7.90 -22.55
C LYS A 8 -13.87 -8.28 -21.16
N LEU A 9 -13.36 -7.30 -20.43
CA LEU A 9 -13.00 -7.47 -19.02
C LEU A 9 -14.32 -7.65 -18.28
N SER A 10 -14.66 -8.88 -17.90
CA SER A 10 -15.75 -9.15 -16.98
C SER A 10 -15.54 -8.30 -15.73
N SER A 11 -16.64 -7.86 -15.11
CA SER A 11 -16.55 -6.98 -13.95
C SER A 11 -15.75 -7.68 -12.84
N LEU A 12 -14.99 -6.93 -12.03
CA LEU A 12 -14.24 -7.51 -10.90
C LEU A 12 -15.12 -8.39 -10.01
N LYS A 13 -16.39 -8.01 -9.85
CA LYS A 13 -17.39 -8.78 -9.09
C LYS A 13 -17.69 -10.15 -9.70
N GLU A 14 -17.83 -10.25 -11.02
CA GLU A 14 -18.06 -11.54 -11.70
C GLU A 14 -16.88 -12.51 -11.52
N GLN A 15 -15.68 -11.95 -11.33
CA GLN A 15 -14.47 -12.72 -11.05
C GLN A 15 -14.20 -12.90 -9.55
N CYS A 16 -15.14 -12.50 -8.67
CA CYS A 16 -14.97 -12.51 -7.22
C CYS A 16 -13.73 -11.75 -6.73
N LEU A 17 -13.30 -10.73 -7.47
CA LEU A 17 -12.17 -9.87 -7.14
C LEU A 17 -12.61 -8.68 -6.29
N ARG A 18 -11.76 -8.28 -5.34
CA ARG A 18 -11.90 -7.07 -4.53
C ARG A 18 -10.59 -6.31 -4.45
N TYR A 19 -10.68 -5.04 -4.11
CA TYR A 19 -9.50 -4.26 -3.72
C TYR A 19 -8.96 -4.73 -2.37
N PHE A 20 -7.66 -4.52 -2.18
CA PHE A 20 -7.04 -4.62 -0.86
C PHE A 20 -7.61 -3.55 0.06
N THR A 21 -7.91 -3.93 1.29
CA THR A 21 -8.31 -3.03 2.37
C THR A 21 -7.14 -2.13 2.78
N PRO A 22 -7.38 -0.99 3.46
CA PRO A 22 -6.28 -0.16 3.97
C PRO A 22 -5.32 -0.91 4.87
N ARG A 23 -5.80 -1.88 5.66
CA ARG A 23 -4.94 -2.71 6.52
C ARG A 23 -4.02 -3.62 5.69
N GLU A 24 -4.53 -4.24 4.64
CA GLU A 24 -3.71 -5.07 3.74
C GLU A 24 -2.67 -4.23 3.01
N VAL A 25 -3.02 -3.02 2.55
CA VAL A 25 -2.06 -2.08 1.95
C VAL A 25 -1.00 -1.66 2.98
N ALA A 26 -1.38 -1.36 4.22
CA ALA A 26 -0.43 -1.05 5.29
C ALA A 26 0.51 -2.23 5.58
N ASN A 27 0.02 -3.47 5.50
CA ASN A 27 0.87 -4.67 5.65
C ASN A 27 1.88 -4.80 4.51
N LEU A 28 1.50 -4.47 3.26
CA LEU A 28 2.44 -4.42 2.13
C LEU A 28 3.54 -3.38 2.34
N HIS A 29 3.23 -2.26 3.01
CA HIS A 29 4.19 -1.25 3.43
C HIS A 29 4.94 -1.60 4.73
N SER A 30 4.73 -2.80 5.27
CA SER A 30 5.36 -3.30 6.50
C SER A 30 5.09 -2.43 7.73
N PHE A 31 3.95 -1.75 7.77
CA PHE A 31 3.50 -1.09 8.98
C PHE A 31 3.20 -2.11 10.09
N PRO A 32 3.47 -1.78 11.36
CA PRO A 32 3.11 -2.61 12.50
C PRO A 32 1.63 -3.04 12.51
N GLU A 33 1.34 -4.18 13.15
CA GLU A 33 -0.01 -4.76 13.23
C GLU A 33 -0.97 -3.83 14.00
N ASP A 34 -0.47 -3.17 15.03
CA ASP A 34 -1.18 -2.21 15.88
C ASP A 34 -1.35 -0.82 15.25
N PHE A 35 -0.77 -0.57 14.07
CA PHE A 35 -1.01 0.68 13.34
C PHE A 35 -2.48 0.83 12.96
N GLN A 36 -3.10 1.93 13.38
CA GLN A 36 -4.49 2.25 13.08
C GLN A 36 -4.65 3.72 12.68
N PHE A 37 -5.60 3.98 11.79
CA PHE A 37 -6.02 5.34 11.47
C PHE A 37 -6.97 5.88 12.54
N PRO A 38 -6.89 7.19 12.86
CA PRO A 38 -7.93 7.86 13.64
C PRO A 38 -9.33 7.67 13.02
N GLN A 39 -10.37 7.71 13.85
CA GLN A 39 -11.76 7.41 13.45
C GLN A 39 -12.31 8.39 12.42
N ASP A 40 -11.83 9.63 12.44
CA ASP A 40 -12.21 10.75 11.58
C ASP A 40 -11.61 10.66 10.16
N ILE A 41 -10.66 9.76 9.92
CA ILE A 41 -10.04 9.60 8.60
C ILE A 41 -10.92 8.73 7.70
N SER A 42 -11.43 9.33 6.62
CA SER A 42 -12.26 8.65 5.62
C SER A 42 -11.48 7.57 4.86
N LEU A 43 -12.19 6.59 4.31
CA LEU A 43 -11.58 5.49 3.55
C LEU A 43 -10.71 5.98 2.38
N ARG A 44 -11.15 7.02 1.66
CA ARG A 44 -10.38 7.62 0.56
C ARG A 44 -9.07 8.24 1.05
N GLN A 45 -9.10 8.94 2.18
CA GLN A 45 -7.90 9.51 2.79
C GLN A 45 -6.94 8.43 3.25
N ARG A 46 -7.43 7.31 3.81
CA ARG A 46 -6.56 6.18 4.20
C ARG A 46 -5.78 5.63 3.01
N TYR A 47 -6.44 5.39 1.88
CA TYR A 47 -5.74 4.96 0.66
C TYR A 47 -4.75 6.00 0.14
N ALA A 48 -5.12 7.28 0.17
CA ALA A 48 -4.21 8.35 -0.27
C ALA A 48 -2.97 8.45 0.63
N LEU A 49 -3.14 8.36 1.96
CA LEU A 49 -2.04 8.38 2.93
C LEU A 49 -1.12 7.18 2.75
N LEU A 50 -1.68 5.97 2.60
CA LEU A 50 -0.89 4.75 2.39
C LEU A 50 -0.16 4.78 1.04
N GLY A 51 -0.84 5.18 -0.04
CA GLY A 51 -0.24 5.25 -1.36
C GLY A 51 0.88 6.28 -1.48
N ASN A 52 0.85 7.35 -0.67
CA ASN A 52 1.92 8.34 -0.58
C ASN A 52 2.99 7.99 0.47
N SER A 53 2.79 6.93 1.27
CA SER A 53 3.73 6.53 2.30
C SER A 53 4.90 5.74 1.72
N LEU A 54 5.95 5.59 2.53
CA LEU A 54 7.09 4.72 2.25
C LEU A 54 6.87 3.33 2.85
N SER A 55 7.65 2.35 2.39
CA SER A 55 7.73 1.02 3.00
C SER A 55 8.67 1.04 4.19
N VAL A 56 8.19 0.65 5.37
CA VAL A 56 8.99 0.58 6.60
C VAL A 56 10.16 -0.40 6.44
N ALA A 57 9.93 -1.52 5.75
CA ALA A 57 10.98 -2.51 5.48
C ALA A 57 12.14 -1.95 4.63
N VAL A 58 11.88 -0.94 3.80
CA VAL A 58 12.91 -0.27 3.00
C VAL A 58 13.59 0.85 3.78
N VAL A 59 12.82 1.66 4.51
CA VAL A 59 13.36 2.83 5.22
C VAL A 59 14.15 2.42 6.48
N ALA A 60 13.72 1.37 7.19
CA ALA A 60 14.39 0.90 8.40
C ALA A 60 15.91 0.62 8.20
N PRO A 61 16.35 -0.18 7.20
CA PRO A 61 17.78 -0.41 6.98
C PRO A 61 18.52 0.86 6.53
N LEU A 62 17.88 1.77 5.81
CA LEU A 62 18.49 3.06 5.43
C LEU A 62 18.75 3.94 6.66
N LEU A 63 17.82 3.97 7.61
CA LEU A 63 18.02 4.66 8.88
C LEU A 63 19.11 3.97 9.72
N GLN A 64 19.13 2.64 9.77
CA GLN A 64 20.22 1.90 10.44
C GLN A 64 21.58 2.25 9.86
N TYR A 65 21.69 2.34 8.53
CA TYR A 65 22.92 2.77 7.87
C TYR A 65 23.29 4.22 8.20
N LEU A 66 22.32 5.13 8.16
CA LEU A 66 22.54 6.55 8.47
C LEU A 66 23.05 6.77 9.89
N PHE A 67 22.58 5.98 10.86
CA PHE A 67 22.93 6.08 12.27
C PHE A 67 23.95 5.03 12.73
N ALA A 68 24.55 4.27 11.80
CA ALA A 68 25.65 3.38 12.14
C ALA A 68 26.86 4.26 12.54
N GLU A 69 27.31 4.16 13.79
CA GLU A 69 28.58 4.77 14.22
C GLU A 69 29.70 4.25 13.30
N PRO A 70 30.58 5.13 12.80
CA PRO A 70 31.73 4.68 12.03
C PRO A 70 32.59 3.77 12.92
N THR A 71 32.75 2.52 12.49
CA THR A 71 33.66 1.57 13.14
C THR A 71 35.10 1.96 12.89
#